data_AF-A0AAD9JYH9-F1
#
_entry.id   AF-A0AAD9JYH9-F1
#
_cell.length_a   1.000
_cell.length_b   1.000
_cell.length_c   1.000
_cell.angle_alpha   90.00
_cell.angle_beta   90.00
_cell.angle_gamma   90.00
#
_symmetry.space_group_name_H-M   'P 1'
#
loop_
_entity.id
_entity.type
_entity.pdbx_description
1 polymer ?
#
loop_
_entity_poly.entity_id
_entity_poly.type
_entity_poly.pdbx_seq_one_letter_code
_entity_poly.pdbx_strand_id
1 'polypeptide(L)'
;MEKSPKYYETAEVPQCIHAMNESMKILLVVRDPVDSYSQTVVDGQKLVSDPVSELRKVETFLGLRHYFTQKNFVFNKKIGFYCLPRRCIGKDKGVKHPTLDPLVEAKLRKYFKPLNQRFYRIVGHDFGWR
;
A
#
# COMPACT_ATOMS: atom_id res chain seq x y z
N MET A 1 -1.19 17.35 -0.41
CA MET A 1 -1.39 15.89 -0.61
C MET A 1 -2.59 15.50 0.24
N GLU A 2 -3.59 14.88 -0.38
CA GLU A 2 -4.84 14.38 0.24
C GLU A 2 -4.76 12.83 0.31
N LYS A 3 -5.58 12.17 1.13
CA LYS A 3 -5.70 10.70 1.13
C LYS A 3 -7.10 10.22 1.51
N SER A 4 -7.97 10.01 0.53
CA SER A 4 -9.29 9.41 0.71
C SER A 4 -9.42 8.02 0.05
N PRO A 5 -9.40 6.89 0.81
CA PRO A 5 -9.46 5.54 0.22
C PRO A 5 -10.70 5.27 -0.65
N LYS A 6 -11.84 5.89 -0.32
CA LYS A 6 -13.10 5.73 -1.07
C LYS A 6 -13.00 6.14 -2.54
N TYR A 7 -12.02 6.96 -2.91
CA TYR A 7 -11.81 7.42 -4.29
C TYR A 7 -11.50 6.28 -5.26
N TYR A 8 -11.02 5.13 -4.79
CA TYR A 8 -10.80 3.95 -5.62
C TYR A 8 -12.09 3.15 -5.91
N GLU A 9 -13.07 3.22 -4.99
CA GLU A 9 -14.30 2.41 -5.05
C GLU A 9 -15.48 3.16 -5.69
N THR A 10 -15.38 4.48 -5.85
CA THR A 10 -16.45 5.36 -6.33
C THR A 10 -16.28 5.63 -7.84
N ALA A 11 -17.23 5.20 -8.66
CA ALA A 11 -17.07 5.12 -10.12
C ALA A 11 -16.93 6.49 -10.82
N GLU A 12 -17.51 7.54 -10.24
CA GLU A 12 -17.53 8.91 -10.77
C GLU A 12 -16.21 9.65 -10.47
N VAL A 13 -15.48 9.24 -9.43
CA VAL A 13 -14.31 9.97 -8.93
C VAL A 13 -13.18 10.12 -9.96
N PRO A 14 -12.82 9.12 -10.79
CA PRO A 14 -11.81 9.30 -11.83
C PRO A 14 -12.15 10.44 -12.82
N GLN A 15 -13.43 10.57 -13.20
CA GLN A 15 -13.89 11.64 -14.10
C GLN A 15 -13.80 13.00 -13.41
N CYS A 16 -14.23 13.10 -12.15
CA CYS A 16 -14.13 14.32 -11.36
C CYS A 16 -12.69 14.77 -11.11
N ILE A 17 -11.76 13.84 -10.83
CA ILE A 17 -10.34 14.16 -10.65
C ILE A 17 -9.73 14.67 -11.96
N HIS A 18 -10.01 13.99 -13.08
CA HIS A 18 -9.53 14.40 -14.40
C HIS A 18 -10.07 15.78 -14.81
N ALA A 19 -11.36 16.05 -14.59
CA ALA A 19 -11.97 17.36 -14.86
C ALA A 19 -11.43 18.47 -13.95
N MET A 20 -11.02 18.15 -12.72
CA MET A 20 -10.36 19.10 -11.82
C MET A 20 -8.91 19.40 -12.24
N ASN A 21 -8.13 18.38 -12.57
CA ASN A 21 -6.75 18.51 -13.07
C ASN A 21 -6.28 17.19 -13.71
N GLU A 22 -6.27 17.14 -15.04
CA GLU A 22 -5.79 16.00 -15.84
C GLU A 22 -4.33 15.61 -15.53
N SER A 23 -3.48 16.58 -15.20
CA SER A 23 -2.06 16.36 -14.85
C SER A 23 -1.84 15.97 -13.38
N MET A 24 -2.90 15.71 -12.61
CA MET A 24 -2.77 15.33 -11.20
C MET A 24 -2.14 13.93 -11.06
N LYS A 25 -0.99 13.88 -10.37
CA LYS A 25 -0.34 12.62 -10.01
C LYS A 25 -1.12 11.88 -8.92
N ILE A 26 -1.66 10.71 -9.25
CA ILE A 26 -2.40 9.84 -8.33
C ILE A 26 -1.45 8.79 -7.72
N LEU A 27 -1.40 8.73 -6.40
CA LEU A 27 -0.77 7.63 -5.66
C LEU A 27 -1.85 6.63 -5.23
N LEU A 28 -2.14 5.65 -6.09
CA LEU A 28 -2.89 4.46 -5.68
C LEU A 28 -2.04 3.64 -4.70
N VAL A 29 -2.70 2.84 -3.87
CA VAL A 29 -2.03 2.00 -2.88
C VAL A 29 -2.84 0.68 -2.63
N VAL A 30 -2.32 -0.53 -3.01
CA VAL A 30 -3.00 -1.88 -3.10
C VAL A 30 -2.24 -3.07 -2.45
N ARG A 31 -2.91 -4.04 -1.84
CA ARG A 31 -2.30 -5.10 -0.99
C ARG A 31 -2.64 -6.50 -1.49
N ASP A 32 -1.95 -7.53 -0.98
CA ASP A 32 -2.45 -8.92 -1.10
C ASP A 32 -3.89 -8.95 -0.54
N PRO A 33 -4.89 -9.43 -1.32
CA PRO A 33 -6.30 -9.39 -0.94
C PRO A 33 -6.69 -10.49 0.07
N VAL A 34 -5.79 -11.42 0.39
CA VAL A 34 -6.01 -12.54 1.31
C VAL A 34 -5.18 -12.42 2.59
N ASP A 35 -3.99 -11.82 2.53
CA ASP A 35 -3.18 -11.61 3.74
C ASP A 35 -3.86 -10.65 4.72
N SER A 36 -3.89 -11.10 5.98
CA SER A 36 -4.26 -10.34 7.17
C SER A 36 -3.31 -9.17 7.49
N TYR A 37 -2.26 -8.95 6.70
CA TYR A 37 -1.24 -7.92 6.88
C TYR A 37 -1.12 -7.04 5.65
N SER A 38 -1.19 -5.74 5.87
CA SER A 38 -1.94 -4.93 4.92
C SER A 38 -1.26 -3.58 4.62
N GLN A 39 -0.43 -3.51 3.58
CA GLN A 39 -0.22 -2.29 2.77
C GLN A 39 0.29 -2.59 1.34
N THR A 40 0.70 -1.57 0.58
CA THR A 40 0.03 -1.11 -0.65
C THR A 40 0.82 -1.09 -2.03
N VAL A 41 0.59 -0.18 -3.03
CA VAL A 41 1.13 -0.22 -4.45
C VAL A 41 2.62 0.07 -4.52
N VAL A 42 3.00 1.18 -3.90
CA VAL A 42 4.25 1.23 -3.16
C VAL A 42 4.15 0.02 -2.24
N ASP A 43 4.74 -1.11 -2.68
CA ASP A 43 4.57 -2.44 -2.10
C ASP A 43 4.65 -2.25 -0.59
N GLY A 44 3.53 -2.39 0.11
CA GLY A 44 3.51 -2.04 1.52
C GLY A 44 3.53 -3.22 2.45
N GLN A 45 3.83 -4.41 1.92
CA GLN A 45 4.67 -5.32 2.68
C GLN A 45 6.11 -4.76 2.71
N LYS A 46 6.62 -4.21 1.60
CA LYS A 46 7.91 -3.48 1.59
C LYS A 46 7.89 -2.17 2.36
N LEU A 47 6.88 -1.30 2.28
CA LEU A 47 6.82 -0.03 3.05
C LEU A 47 6.87 -0.26 4.57
N VAL A 48 6.41 -1.42 5.03
CA VAL A 48 6.44 -1.84 6.44
C VAL A 48 7.81 -2.40 6.84
N SER A 49 8.52 -3.09 5.94
CA SER A 49 9.83 -3.73 6.21
C SER A 49 11.04 -2.89 5.82
N ASP A 50 10.91 -2.04 4.80
CA ASP A 50 11.87 -1.08 4.27
C ASP A 50 11.14 0.18 3.76
N PRO A 51 10.81 1.14 4.65
CA PRO A 51 10.10 2.35 4.26
C PRO A 51 10.91 3.26 3.33
N VAL A 52 12.25 3.13 3.28
CA VAL A 52 13.10 4.09 2.56
C VAL A 52 13.16 3.79 1.07
N SER A 53 13.32 2.53 0.66
CA SER A 53 13.30 2.20 -0.79
C SER A 53 11.95 2.53 -1.41
N GLU A 54 10.87 2.25 -0.69
CA GLU A 54 9.50 2.54 -1.10
C GLU A 54 9.18 4.04 -1.15
N LEU A 55 9.54 4.83 -0.11
CA LEU A 55 9.34 6.29 -0.14
C LEU A 55 10.20 6.98 -1.20
N ARG A 56 11.37 6.44 -1.55
CA ARG A 56 12.18 6.98 -2.66
C ARG A 56 11.48 6.86 -4.01
N LYS A 57 10.73 5.77 -4.26
CA LYS A 57 9.90 5.67 -5.47
C LYS A 57 8.83 6.77 -5.51
N VAL A 58 8.23 7.09 -4.36
CA VAL A 58 7.26 8.19 -4.23
C VAL A 58 7.91 9.55 -4.48
N GLU A 59 9.09 9.81 -3.91
CA GLU A 59 9.86 11.02 -4.16
C GLU A 59 10.17 11.19 -5.65
N THR A 60 10.73 10.16 -6.30
CA THR A 60 11.00 10.15 -7.75
C THR A 60 9.73 10.38 -8.58
N PHE A 61 8.64 9.65 -8.29
CA PHE A 61 7.37 9.79 -9.01
C PHE A 61 6.80 11.21 -8.90
N LEU A 62 6.87 11.82 -7.72
CA LEU A 62 6.42 13.19 -7.52
C LEU A 62 7.38 14.23 -8.15
N GLY A 63 8.64 13.89 -8.39
CA GLY A 63 9.69 14.80 -8.88
C GLY A 63 10.38 15.56 -7.73
N LEU A 64 10.39 14.97 -6.54
CA LEU A 64 10.98 15.54 -5.33
C LEU A 64 12.41 15.03 -5.13
N ARG A 65 13.24 15.84 -4.49
CA ARG A 65 14.57 15.42 -4.03
C ARG A 65 14.43 14.33 -2.97
N HIS A 66 15.30 13.32 -3.02
CA HIS A 66 15.42 12.31 -1.98
C HIS A 66 15.75 12.93 -0.62
N TYR A 67 14.78 12.91 0.28
CA TYR A 67 14.83 13.45 1.63
C TYR A 67 14.87 12.32 2.67
N PHE A 68 14.11 11.24 2.44
CA PHE A 68 14.03 10.13 3.38
C PHE A 68 15.29 9.23 3.35
N THR A 69 15.84 8.97 4.53
CA THR A 69 16.99 8.10 4.78
C THR A 69 16.70 7.14 5.93
N GLN A 70 17.50 6.08 6.09
CA GLN A 70 17.30 5.10 7.19
C GLN A 70 17.31 5.76 8.58
N LYS A 71 18.04 6.88 8.75
CA LYS A 71 18.12 7.64 10.00
C LYS A 71 16.80 8.33 10.38
N ASN A 72 15.88 8.50 9.42
CA ASN A 72 14.55 9.09 9.65
C ASN A 72 13.55 8.07 10.24
N PHE A 73 13.90 6.79 10.37
CA PHE A 73 12.98 5.74 10.78
C PHE A 73 13.51 4.94 11.99
N VAL A 74 12.63 4.69 12.96
CA VAL A 74 12.93 3.90 14.17
C VAL A 74 11.96 2.72 14.23
N PHE A 75 12.48 1.49 14.21
CA PHE A 75 11.62 0.30 14.29
C PHE A 75 11.06 0.11 15.70
N ASN A 76 9.74 0.05 15.83
CA ASN A 76 9.07 -0.20 17.10
C ASN A 76 8.61 -1.66 17.19
N LYS A 77 9.40 -2.48 17.90
CA LYS A 77 9.15 -3.91 18.11
C LYS A 77 7.78 -4.25 18.73
N LYS A 78 7.17 -3.32 19.49
CA LYS A 78 5.86 -3.58 20.15
C LYS A 78 4.69 -3.55 19.18
N ILE A 79 4.77 -2.70 18.15
CA ILE A 79 3.74 -2.58 17.11
C ILE A 79 4.08 -3.36 15.83
N GLY A 80 5.38 -3.59 15.57
CA GLY A 80 5.86 -4.28 14.36
C GLY A 80 6.09 -3.38 13.13
N PHE A 81 6.20 -2.05 13.32
CA PHE A 81 6.30 -1.05 12.25
C PHE A 81 7.42 -0.04 12.53
N TYR A 82 7.92 0.59 11.48
CA TYR A 82 8.78 1.78 11.59
C TYR A 82 7.95 3.02 11.96
N CYS A 83 8.47 3.82 12.89
CA CYS A 83 7.96 5.13 13.29
C CYS A 83 8.89 6.25 12.77
N LEU A 84 8.36 7.48 12.65
CA LEU A 84 9.20 8.68 12.59
C LEU A 84 9.57 9.11 14.03
N PRO A 85 10.77 9.70 14.28
CA PRO A 85 11.29 9.99 15.62
C PRO A 85 10.38 10.77 16.59
N ARG A 86 9.44 11.58 16.06
CA ARG A 86 8.50 12.39 16.87
C ARG A 86 7.03 11.97 16.72
N ARG A 87 6.72 11.00 15.84
CA ARG A 87 5.34 10.58 15.55
C ARG A 87 5.35 9.16 15.02
N CYS A 88 4.77 8.24 15.78
CA CYS A 88 4.40 6.93 15.25
C CYS A 88 2.95 6.91 14.77
N ILE A 89 2.59 5.85 14.06
CA ILE A 89 1.22 5.60 13.60
C ILE A 89 0.32 5.33 14.83
N GLY A 90 -0.93 5.79 14.78
CA GLY A 90 -1.90 5.64 15.88
C GLY A 90 -2.24 4.18 16.23
N LYS A 91 -2.75 3.95 17.44
CA LYS A 91 -3.02 2.61 18.01
C LYS A 91 -3.92 1.73 17.13
N ASP A 92 -4.80 2.33 16.33
CA ASP A 92 -5.76 1.63 15.45
C ASP A 92 -5.12 1.14 14.13
N LYS A 93 -3.80 1.30 13.97
CA LYS A 93 -3.03 0.85 12.80
C LYS A 93 -2.05 -0.24 13.22
N GLY A 94 -2.00 -1.32 12.45
CA GLY A 94 -1.21 -2.50 12.79
C GLY A 94 -1.92 -3.51 13.72
N VAL A 95 -3.24 -3.39 13.89
CA VAL A 95 -4.05 -4.40 14.59
C VAL A 95 -3.84 -5.76 13.94
N LYS A 96 -3.48 -6.78 14.73
CA LYS A 96 -3.42 -8.16 14.24
C LYS A 96 -4.83 -8.62 13.92
N HIS A 97 -5.10 -8.87 12.65
CA HIS A 97 -6.31 -9.58 12.23
C HIS A 97 -6.28 -11.03 12.75
N PRO A 98 -7.44 -11.66 12.96
CA PRO A 98 -7.51 -13.08 13.34
C PRO A 98 -6.87 -13.97 12.27
N THR A 99 -6.31 -15.10 12.70
CA THR A 99 -5.83 -16.15 11.79
C THR A 99 -7.02 -16.70 11.00
N LEU A 100 -6.89 -16.77 9.68
CA LEU A 100 -7.89 -17.41 8.82
C LEU A 100 -7.79 -18.94 8.94
N ASP A 101 -8.92 -19.63 8.79
CA ASP A 101 -8.91 -21.08 8.63
C ASP A 101 -8.17 -21.45 7.33
N PRO A 102 -7.26 -22.45 7.32
CA PRO A 102 -6.45 -22.80 6.15
C PRO A 102 -7.27 -23.16 4.89
N LEU A 103 -8.46 -23.74 5.04
CA LEU A 103 -9.36 -24.06 3.92
C LEU A 103 -10.02 -22.79 3.37
N VAL A 104 -10.35 -21.84 4.24
CA VAL A 104 -10.87 -20.52 3.85
C VAL A 104 -9.78 -19.71 3.14
N GLU A 105 -8.56 -19.69 3.68
CA GLU A 105 -7.41 -19.03 3.03
C GLU A 105 -7.15 -19.63 1.64
N ALA A 106 -7.06 -20.95 1.52
CA ALA A 106 -6.86 -21.63 0.24
C ALA A 106 -7.98 -21.31 -0.78
N LYS A 107 -9.23 -21.22 -0.32
CA LYS A 107 -10.38 -20.84 -1.16
C LYS A 107 -10.29 -19.38 -1.62
N LEU A 108 -9.89 -18.46 -0.73
CA LEU A 108 -9.68 -17.05 -1.06
C LEU A 108 -8.51 -16.87 -2.06
N ARG A 109 -7.36 -17.51 -1.83
CA ARG A 109 -6.22 -17.47 -2.77
C ARG A 109 -6.61 -18.01 -4.15
N LYS A 110 -7.31 -19.15 -4.20
CA LYS A 110 -7.84 -19.71 -5.46
C LYS A 110 -8.79 -18.74 -6.18
N TYR A 111 -9.62 -18.00 -5.44
CA TYR A 111 -10.55 -17.01 -5.99
C TYR A 111 -9.83 -15.76 -6.54
N PHE A 112 -8.90 -15.19 -5.77
CA PHE A 112 -8.21 -13.96 -6.17
C PHE A 112 -7.10 -14.17 -7.20
N LYS A 113 -6.46 -15.35 -7.27
CA LYS A 113 -5.38 -15.65 -8.23
C LYS A 113 -5.62 -15.15 -9.68
N PRO A 114 -6.75 -15.45 -10.36
CA PRO A 114 -7.00 -14.92 -11.71
C PRO A 114 -7.21 -13.39 -11.74
N LEU A 115 -7.74 -12.80 -10.67
CA LEU A 115 -7.94 -11.35 -10.55
C LEU A 115 -6.60 -10.64 -10.35
N ASN A 116 -5.72 -11.18 -9.49
CA ASN A 116 -4.36 -10.69 -9.26
C ASN A 116 -3.56 -10.72 -10.56
N GLN A 117 -3.59 -11.84 -11.29
CA GLN A 117 -2.92 -11.97 -12.59
C GLN A 117 -3.50 -11.05 -13.68
N ARG A 118 -4.76 -10.62 -13.57
CA ARG A 118 -5.31 -9.54 -14.43
C ARG A 118 -4.81 -8.17 -13.98
N PHE A 119 -4.80 -7.90 -12.68
CA PHE A 119 -4.32 -6.65 -12.09
C PHE A 119 -2.85 -6.38 -12.45
N TYR A 120 -1.96 -7.38 -12.28
CA TYR A 120 -0.53 -7.26 -12.60
C TYR A 120 -0.27 -6.86 -14.05
N ARG A 121 -1.05 -7.40 -14.99
CA ARG A 121 -0.98 -7.04 -16.42
C ARG A 121 -1.47 -5.62 -16.71
N ILE A 122 -2.48 -5.14 -15.97
CA ILE A 122 -3.00 -3.77 -16.12
C ILE A 122 -1.99 -2.74 -15.60
N VAL A 123 -1.33 -3.02 -14.47
CA VAL A 123 -0.40 -2.07 -13.81
C VAL A 123 1.07 -2.27 -14.18
N GLY A 124 1.41 -3.30 -14.96
CA GLY A 124 2.78 -3.59 -15.38
C GLY A 124 3.71 -4.07 -14.26
N HIS A 125 3.17 -4.57 -13.15
CA HIS A 125 3.95 -5.00 -11.98
C HIS A 125 3.36 -6.26 -11.35
N ASP A 126 4.18 -7.30 -11.18
CA ASP A 126 3.83 -8.49 -10.39
C ASP A 126 4.24 -8.26 -8.93
N PHE A 127 3.26 -8.36 -8.03
CA PHE A 127 3.45 -8.14 -6.59
C PHE A 127 3.72 -9.45 -5.82
N GLY A 128 3.66 -10.62 -6.48
CA GLY A 128 3.97 -11.91 -5.86
C GLY A 128 2.94 -12.44 -4.86
N TRP A 129 1.73 -11.88 -4.79
CA TRP A 129 0.64 -12.37 -3.92
C TRP A 129 0.27 -13.83 -4.27
N ARG A 130 0.08 -14.67 -3.24
CA ARG A 130 -0.08 -16.13 -3.36
C ARG A 130 -1.50 -16.56 -3.72
#